data_AF-A0A094HFZ2-F1
#
_entry.id   AF-A0A094HFZ2-F1
#
_cell.length_a   1.000
_cell.length_b   1.000
_cell.length_c   1.000
_cell.angle_alpha   90.00
_cell.angle_beta   90.00
_cell.angle_gamma   90.00
#
_symmetry.space_group_name_H-M   'P 1'
#
loop_
_entity.id
_entity.type
_entity.pdbx_description
1 polymer ?
#
loop_
_entity_poly.entity_id
_entity_poly.type
_entity_poly.pdbx_seq_one_letter_code
_entity_poly.pdbx_strand_id
1 'polypeptide(L)'
;MSLSSKLSDISRHLVTPDNPARETGTLDYQRCALLHNFLVEYSWLADGRSLADLDRRSFFERNGDEAEEIRERLDPALIAFLEAAYDVEGTVFYLWVVGITAPSLMWINHSGDDEGETLTLYWTNNICSHTNGLMYHQKQCKATMAMGIFDMDFSQPIEDHPELWHPLETVLSNWIHMIQLGKITVTPGKTDCEKQGLWAWHSYGEAQIDNTVAAFDRLVEAIESRMPSESLRPAREGPLLSDKDLDAASILESCFVRGFMTRVRVPRFEFIAPGLLVPHDREAFVSSQVFTTVDSTDEYDDDKVTVPPVLLFRATDLTANFDWDNKYRSLNPFCRPYTVAKGDHSVPAGLYSESVPRSVIDYAEEGFRLILPFSLWGGEDGAKTSNRQGIEKGSVADLFQHGFKPFGGEWWRAQRLERLFGKWTELVERGVWDVDGRGVAGTILKFDDADKGAWRDYCIEPDW
;
A
#
# COMPACT_ATOMS: atom_id res chain seq x y z
N MET A 1 2.44 17.56 -24.16
CA MET A 1 2.20 18.38 -22.95
C MET A 1 1.61 17.46 -21.90
N SER A 2 2.24 17.34 -20.72
CA SER A 2 1.68 16.52 -19.63
C SER A 2 0.31 17.07 -19.21
N LEU A 3 -0.65 16.21 -18.87
CA LEU A 3 -1.98 16.59 -18.35
C LEU A 3 -1.87 17.59 -17.20
N SER A 4 -0.82 17.45 -16.38
CA SER A 4 -0.48 18.36 -15.28
C SER A 4 -0.26 19.82 -15.69
N SER A 5 0.13 20.10 -16.94
CA SER A 5 0.37 21.48 -17.40
C SER A 5 -0.90 22.28 -17.69
N LYS A 6 -2.08 21.62 -17.69
CA LYS A 6 -3.39 22.23 -17.95
C LYS A 6 -4.23 22.42 -16.68
N LEU A 7 -3.77 21.89 -15.54
CA LEU A 7 -4.44 22.01 -14.24
C LEU A 7 -3.74 23.05 -13.38
N SER A 8 -4.47 23.60 -12.42
CA SER A 8 -3.87 24.43 -11.37
C SER A 8 -2.89 23.60 -10.54
N ASP A 9 -1.79 24.23 -10.09
CA ASP A 9 -0.85 23.58 -9.18
C ASP A 9 -1.49 23.34 -7.81
N ILE A 10 -1.78 22.07 -7.52
CA ILE A 10 -2.41 21.62 -6.28
C ILE A 10 -1.38 21.35 -5.16
N SER A 11 -0.07 21.37 -5.47
CA SER A 11 0.97 20.84 -4.59
C SER A 11 1.00 21.52 -3.21
N ARG A 12 0.77 22.84 -3.17
CA ARG A 12 0.70 23.61 -1.91
C ARG A 12 -0.50 23.28 -1.02
N HIS A 13 -1.46 22.51 -1.53
CA HIS A 13 -2.66 22.09 -0.81
C HIS A 13 -2.61 20.61 -0.41
N LEU A 14 -1.63 19.83 -0.88
CA LEU A 14 -1.47 18.43 -0.48
C LEU A 14 -1.02 18.34 0.98
N VAL A 15 -1.53 17.34 1.68
CA VAL A 15 -1.07 16.99 3.03
C VAL A 15 0.32 16.38 2.92
N THR A 16 1.30 17.07 3.49
CA THR A 16 2.71 16.66 3.54
C THR A 16 3.26 16.96 4.93
N PRO A 17 4.45 16.47 5.30
CA PRO A 17 5.09 16.85 6.57
C PRO A 17 5.24 18.37 6.75
N ASP A 18 5.52 19.11 5.66
CA ASP A 18 5.66 20.58 5.66
C ASP A 18 4.32 21.32 5.58
N ASN A 19 3.23 20.62 5.29
CA ASN A 19 1.88 21.16 5.15
C ASN A 19 0.85 20.16 5.74
N PRO A 20 0.88 19.94 7.06
CA PRO A 20 0.10 18.88 7.70
C PRO A 20 -1.40 19.10 7.58
N ALA A 21 -2.17 18.06 7.87
CA ALA A 21 -3.62 18.16 7.95
C ALA A 21 -4.06 19.08 9.10
N ARG A 22 -5.28 19.60 9.03
CA ARG A 22 -5.80 20.51 10.06
C ARG A 22 -6.16 19.70 11.31
N GLU A 23 -5.65 20.14 12.47
CA GLU A 23 -5.89 19.48 13.76
C GLU A 23 -6.98 20.16 14.63
N THR A 24 -7.70 21.16 14.09
CA THR A 24 -8.65 21.98 14.87
C THR A 24 -9.97 21.29 15.22
N GLY A 25 -10.12 19.99 14.93
CA GLY A 25 -11.36 19.24 15.17
C GLY A 25 -12.52 19.66 14.26
N THR A 26 -12.25 20.36 13.16
CA THR A 26 -13.24 20.82 12.18
C THR A 26 -12.73 20.53 10.77
N LEU A 27 -13.61 20.23 9.82
CA LEU A 27 -13.26 20.01 8.42
C LEU A 27 -12.55 21.24 7.79
N ASP A 28 -11.41 21.02 7.14
CA ASP A 28 -10.80 22.03 6.26
C ASP A 28 -11.54 22.08 4.90
N TYR A 29 -12.78 22.57 4.93
CA TYR A 29 -13.67 22.49 3.77
C TYR A 29 -13.09 23.13 2.51
N GLN A 30 -12.34 24.24 2.65
CA GLN A 30 -11.71 24.93 1.53
C GLN A 30 -10.63 24.06 0.88
N ARG A 31 -9.75 23.47 1.71
CA ARG A 31 -8.70 22.58 1.21
C ARG A 31 -9.31 21.30 0.61
N CYS A 32 -10.28 20.69 1.27
CA CYS A 32 -10.97 19.51 0.76
C CYS A 32 -11.66 19.78 -0.57
N ALA A 33 -12.37 20.91 -0.71
CA ALA A 33 -13.04 21.27 -1.96
C ALA A 33 -12.03 21.49 -3.10
N LEU A 34 -10.89 22.15 -2.84
CA LEU A 34 -9.81 22.29 -3.83
C LEU A 34 -9.26 20.94 -4.29
N LEU A 35 -8.99 20.02 -3.35
CA LEU A 35 -8.47 18.68 -3.66
C LEU A 35 -9.50 17.83 -4.42
N HIS A 36 -10.77 17.87 -3.99
CA HIS A 36 -11.88 17.19 -4.67
C HIS A 36 -12.04 17.72 -6.11
N ASN A 37 -12.14 19.03 -6.28
CA ASN A 37 -12.34 19.66 -7.58
C ASN A 37 -11.15 19.40 -8.51
N PHE A 38 -9.93 19.32 -7.97
CA PHE A 38 -8.76 18.89 -8.75
C PHE A 38 -8.91 17.46 -9.30
N LEU A 39 -9.40 16.50 -8.50
CA LEU A 39 -9.64 15.13 -8.97
C LEU A 39 -10.68 15.09 -10.10
N VAL A 40 -11.77 15.86 -9.96
CA VAL A 40 -12.81 16.01 -11.00
C VAL A 40 -12.22 16.60 -12.28
N GLU A 41 -11.48 17.71 -12.19
CA GLU A 41 -10.87 18.36 -13.34
C GLU A 41 -9.81 17.47 -14.01
N TYR A 42 -9.03 16.73 -13.22
CA TYR A 42 -8.03 15.78 -13.69
C TYR A 42 -8.67 14.66 -14.52
N SER A 43 -9.69 13.99 -13.97
CA SER A 43 -10.34 12.87 -14.65
C SER A 43 -11.09 13.33 -15.90
N TRP A 44 -11.72 14.50 -15.86
CA TRP A 44 -12.37 15.11 -17.02
C TRP A 44 -11.40 15.40 -18.16
N LEU A 45 -10.27 16.06 -17.85
CA LEU A 45 -9.22 16.35 -18.84
C LEU A 45 -8.57 15.09 -19.40
N ALA A 46 -8.31 14.10 -18.54
CA ALA A 46 -7.65 12.88 -18.92
C ALA A 46 -8.54 11.95 -19.75
N ASP A 47 -9.87 12.10 -19.64
CA ASP A 47 -10.85 11.55 -20.59
C ASP A 47 -10.90 12.30 -21.94
N GLY A 48 -10.00 13.26 -22.17
CA GLY A 48 -9.91 14.01 -23.42
C GLY A 48 -10.97 15.11 -23.57
N ARG A 49 -11.74 15.42 -22.52
CA ARG A 49 -12.75 16.47 -22.53
C ARG A 49 -12.15 17.84 -22.20
N SER A 50 -12.79 18.91 -22.68
CA SER A 50 -12.38 20.29 -22.38
C SER A 50 -12.90 20.72 -21.02
N LEU A 51 -12.07 21.39 -20.21
CA LEU A 51 -12.52 22.01 -18.94
C LEU A 51 -13.57 23.10 -19.16
N ALA A 52 -13.67 23.68 -20.36
CA ALA A 52 -14.71 24.65 -20.69
C ALA A 52 -16.12 24.03 -20.62
N ASP A 53 -16.22 22.72 -20.88
CA ASP A 53 -17.49 21.99 -20.92
C ASP A 53 -17.81 21.28 -19.60
N LEU A 54 -16.94 21.43 -18.58
CA LEU A 54 -17.15 20.84 -17.27
C LEU A 54 -18.27 21.61 -16.52
N ASP A 55 -19.33 20.89 -16.17
CA ASP A 55 -20.41 21.39 -15.32
C ASP A 55 -19.92 21.51 -13.86
N ARG A 56 -19.82 22.74 -13.37
CA ARG A 56 -19.25 23.09 -12.06
C ARG A 56 -20.31 23.35 -11.00
N ARG A 57 -21.55 22.88 -11.20
CA ARG A 57 -22.58 22.92 -10.17
C ARG A 57 -22.12 22.15 -8.93
N SER A 58 -22.35 22.75 -7.78
CA SER A 58 -22.14 22.14 -6.47
C SER A 58 -23.16 21.04 -6.16
N PHE A 59 -22.96 20.33 -5.05
CA PHE A 59 -23.89 19.29 -4.59
C PHE A 59 -25.32 19.81 -4.42
N PHE A 60 -25.50 20.94 -3.73
CA PHE A 60 -26.83 21.53 -3.50
C PHE A 60 -27.45 22.08 -4.80
N GLU A 61 -26.64 22.70 -5.68
CA GLU A 61 -27.14 23.22 -6.97
C GLU A 61 -27.59 22.11 -7.92
N ARG A 62 -26.97 20.92 -7.85
CA ARG A 62 -27.33 19.79 -8.70
C ARG A 62 -28.52 19.00 -8.16
N ASN A 63 -28.54 18.71 -6.86
CA ASN A 63 -29.54 17.83 -6.25
C ASN A 63 -30.79 18.60 -5.75
N GLY A 64 -30.72 19.93 -5.64
CA GLY A 64 -31.87 20.80 -5.34
C GLY A 64 -32.57 20.42 -4.03
N ASP A 65 -33.89 20.29 -4.08
CA ASP A 65 -34.74 20.03 -2.92
C ASP A 65 -34.30 18.79 -2.12
N GLU A 66 -33.82 17.73 -2.78
CA GLU A 66 -33.36 16.50 -2.10
C GLU A 66 -32.13 16.74 -1.20
N ALA A 67 -31.21 17.62 -1.63
CA ALA A 67 -30.07 18.01 -0.81
C ALA A 67 -30.47 18.95 0.34
N GLU A 68 -31.43 19.84 0.10
CA GLU A 68 -31.95 20.74 1.13
C GLU A 68 -32.70 19.98 2.24
N GLU A 69 -33.38 18.88 1.92
CA GLU A 69 -34.03 18.00 2.92
C GLU A 69 -33.06 17.41 3.94
N ILE A 70 -31.80 17.17 3.57
CA ILE A 70 -30.78 16.63 4.48
C ILE A 70 -29.92 17.71 5.15
N ARG A 71 -30.04 18.98 4.77
CA ARG A 71 -29.14 20.07 5.20
C ARG A 71 -29.07 20.20 6.73
N GLU A 72 -30.19 20.04 7.42
CA GLU A 72 -30.25 20.14 8.90
C GLU A 72 -29.52 19.01 9.62
N ARG A 73 -29.25 17.89 8.94
CA ARG A 73 -28.53 16.73 9.48
C ARG A 73 -27.01 16.83 9.30
N LEU A 74 -26.56 17.79 8.49
CA LEU A 74 -25.16 17.95 8.11
C LEU A 74 -24.43 18.92 9.04
N ASP A 75 -23.19 18.60 9.38
CA ASP A 75 -22.29 19.54 10.05
C ASP A 75 -22.06 20.82 9.20
N PRO A 76 -22.03 22.03 9.80
CA PRO A 76 -21.84 23.28 9.05
C PRO A 76 -20.59 23.32 8.16
N ALA A 77 -19.48 22.70 8.57
CA ALA A 77 -18.27 22.65 7.76
C ALA A 77 -18.42 21.68 6.58
N LEU A 78 -19.17 20.58 6.76
CA LEU A 78 -19.52 19.66 5.68
C LEU A 78 -20.48 20.32 4.67
N ILE A 79 -21.45 21.10 5.12
CA ILE A 79 -22.30 21.93 4.24
C ILE A 79 -21.42 22.85 3.38
N ALA A 80 -20.49 23.57 4.01
CA ALA A 80 -19.59 24.48 3.29
C ALA A 80 -18.69 23.75 2.28
N PHE A 81 -18.30 22.51 2.56
CA PHE A 81 -17.60 21.65 1.61
C PHE A 81 -18.50 21.29 0.42
N LEU A 82 -19.71 20.81 0.66
CA LEU A 82 -20.67 20.40 -0.37
C LEU A 82 -21.16 21.57 -1.24
N GLU A 83 -21.20 22.79 -0.70
CA GLU A 83 -21.47 24.03 -1.46
C GLU A 83 -20.29 24.43 -2.37
N ALA A 84 -19.07 23.98 -2.09
CA ALA A 84 -17.87 24.32 -2.84
C ALA A 84 -17.38 23.19 -3.78
N ALA A 85 -17.75 21.94 -3.51
CA ALA A 85 -17.33 20.77 -4.28
C ALA A 85 -18.17 20.61 -5.54
N TYR A 86 -17.51 20.43 -6.70
CA TYR A 86 -18.17 20.10 -7.95
C TYR A 86 -18.75 18.70 -7.86
N ASP A 87 -20.08 18.60 -7.83
CA ASP A 87 -20.72 17.31 -7.97
C ASP A 87 -20.64 16.89 -9.45
N VAL A 88 -20.50 15.61 -9.76
CA VAL A 88 -20.41 15.13 -11.15
C VAL A 88 -21.13 13.81 -11.28
N GLU A 89 -21.95 13.68 -12.33
CA GLU A 89 -22.64 12.43 -12.62
C GLU A 89 -21.68 11.40 -13.26
N GLY A 90 -21.83 10.14 -12.86
CA GLY A 90 -21.15 9.00 -13.49
C GLY A 90 -20.04 8.38 -12.64
N THR A 91 -19.17 7.59 -13.28
CA THR A 91 -18.13 6.77 -12.61
C THR A 91 -16.74 7.41 -12.64
N VAL A 92 -16.66 8.74 -12.78
CA VAL A 92 -15.45 9.43 -13.24
C VAL A 92 -14.62 10.03 -12.09
N PHE A 93 -15.06 9.91 -10.84
CA PHE A 93 -14.40 10.62 -9.74
C PHE A 93 -13.02 10.05 -9.36
N TYR A 94 -12.94 8.77 -8.99
CA TYR A 94 -11.67 8.13 -8.64
C TYR A 94 -11.71 6.60 -8.88
N LEU A 95 -10.56 5.93 -8.83
CA LEU A 95 -10.47 4.48 -9.07
C LEU A 95 -11.43 3.67 -8.20
N TRP A 96 -11.62 4.06 -6.94
CA TRP A 96 -12.45 3.31 -5.97
C TRP A 96 -13.91 3.75 -5.92
N VAL A 97 -14.21 4.99 -6.30
CA VAL A 97 -15.48 5.67 -5.97
C VAL A 97 -16.06 6.44 -7.15
N VAL A 98 -17.40 6.56 -7.20
CA VAL A 98 -18.12 7.15 -8.35
C VAL A 98 -18.20 8.69 -8.32
N GLY A 99 -18.41 9.28 -7.14
CA GLY A 99 -18.68 10.71 -6.93
C GLY A 99 -19.29 10.94 -5.54
N ILE A 100 -19.71 12.16 -5.23
CA ILE A 100 -20.41 12.46 -3.96
C ILE A 100 -21.70 11.64 -3.92
N THR A 101 -21.96 10.97 -2.80
CA THR A 101 -23.16 10.15 -2.63
C THR A 101 -24.42 11.00 -2.68
N ALA A 102 -25.45 10.53 -3.40
CA ALA A 102 -26.74 11.22 -3.50
C ALA A 102 -27.40 11.43 -2.11
N PRO A 103 -28.15 12.53 -1.90
CA PRO A 103 -28.67 12.89 -0.57
C PRO A 103 -29.47 11.77 0.12
N SER A 104 -30.38 11.12 -0.59
CA SER A 104 -31.21 10.01 -0.06
C SER A 104 -30.42 8.77 0.34
N LEU A 105 -29.15 8.68 -0.04
CA LEU A 105 -28.34 7.48 0.06
C LEU A 105 -27.18 7.61 1.07
N MET A 106 -26.88 8.81 1.55
CA MET A 106 -25.73 9.09 2.44
C MET A 106 -25.72 8.27 3.74
N TRP A 107 -26.89 7.92 4.29
CA TRP A 107 -27.01 7.19 5.56
C TRP A 107 -27.54 5.75 5.41
N ILE A 108 -27.74 5.24 4.19
CA ILE A 108 -28.42 3.96 3.99
C ILE A 108 -27.70 2.80 4.69
N ASN A 109 -26.37 2.85 4.73
CA ASN A 109 -25.52 1.81 5.31
C ASN A 109 -25.15 2.04 6.78
N HIS A 110 -25.64 3.12 7.40
CA HIS A 110 -25.38 3.49 8.81
C HIS A 110 -26.69 3.51 9.60
N SER A 111 -27.71 2.80 9.10
CA SER A 111 -29.05 2.81 9.69
C SER A 111 -29.07 1.97 10.97
N GLY A 112 -28.93 2.65 12.11
CA GLY A 112 -29.05 2.05 13.45
C GLY A 112 -27.77 1.99 14.26
N ASP A 113 -26.63 2.43 13.71
CA ASP A 113 -25.32 2.25 14.35
C ASP A 113 -24.87 3.46 15.18
N ASP A 114 -25.15 4.71 14.76
CA ASP A 114 -24.59 5.90 15.42
C ASP A 114 -25.45 7.18 15.36
N GLU A 115 -26.79 7.06 15.42
CA GLU A 115 -27.73 8.20 15.40
C GLU A 115 -27.55 9.19 14.23
N GLY A 116 -26.90 8.79 13.13
CA GLY A 116 -26.69 9.62 11.94
C GLY A 116 -25.39 10.44 11.98
N GLU A 117 -24.47 10.08 12.86
CA GLU A 117 -23.17 10.73 13.01
C GLU A 117 -22.19 10.39 11.88
N THR A 118 -22.27 9.17 11.33
CA THR A 118 -21.50 8.74 10.17
C THR A 118 -22.37 8.71 8.93
N LEU A 119 -21.79 9.15 7.81
CA LEU A 119 -22.38 9.03 6.49
C LEU A 119 -21.35 8.50 5.50
N THR A 120 -21.81 7.90 4.41
CA THR A 120 -20.94 7.55 3.29
C THR A 120 -20.89 8.73 2.33
N LEU A 121 -19.74 9.43 2.30
CA LEU A 121 -19.52 10.63 1.51
C LEU A 121 -19.24 10.31 0.03
N TYR A 122 -18.46 9.25 -0.20
CA TYR A 122 -18.20 8.73 -1.54
C TYR A 122 -18.54 7.25 -1.60
N TRP A 123 -19.49 6.89 -2.44
CA TRP A 123 -19.82 5.51 -2.72
C TRP A 123 -18.75 4.82 -3.55
N THR A 124 -18.48 3.57 -3.18
CA THR A 124 -17.70 2.65 -4.01
C THR A 124 -18.34 2.47 -5.37
N ASN A 125 -17.49 2.23 -6.36
CA ASN A 125 -17.93 1.79 -7.67
C ASN A 125 -18.01 0.25 -7.72
N ASN A 126 -18.29 -0.29 -8.91
CA ASN A 126 -18.50 -1.73 -9.13
C ASN A 126 -17.27 -2.63 -8.88
N ILE A 127 -16.11 -2.08 -8.49
CA ILE A 127 -14.98 -2.89 -8.00
C ILE A 127 -15.35 -3.55 -6.66
N CYS A 128 -16.16 -2.88 -5.84
CA CYS A 128 -16.50 -3.37 -4.51
C CYS A 128 -17.85 -4.11 -4.53
N SER A 129 -18.02 -5.07 -3.63
CA SER A 129 -19.25 -5.88 -3.52
C SER A 129 -20.37 -5.17 -2.73
N HIS A 130 -20.14 -3.94 -2.27
CA HIS A 130 -21.06 -3.12 -1.50
C HIS A 130 -20.93 -1.66 -1.87
N THR A 131 -21.83 -0.83 -1.35
CA THR A 131 -21.89 0.63 -1.58
C THR A 131 -21.21 1.46 -0.49
N ASN A 132 -20.79 0.83 0.63
CA ASN A 132 -19.90 1.50 1.57
C ASN A 132 -18.57 1.83 0.91
N GLY A 133 -18.12 3.06 1.03
CA GLY A 133 -16.87 3.52 0.46
C GLY A 133 -16.17 4.42 1.43
N LEU A 134 -16.00 5.69 1.07
CA LEU A 134 -15.43 6.65 2.00
C LEU A 134 -16.52 7.12 2.96
N MET A 135 -16.39 6.69 4.21
CA MET A 135 -17.24 7.07 5.32
C MET A 135 -16.68 8.33 5.97
N TYR A 136 -17.54 9.22 6.43
CA TYR A 136 -17.20 10.46 7.11
C TYR A 136 -18.00 10.57 8.41
N HIS A 137 -17.28 10.69 9.52
CA HIS A 137 -17.85 10.87 10.84
C HIS A 137 -17.94 12.37 11.15
N GLN A 138 -19.17 12.88 11.24
CA GLN A 138 -19.45 14.31 11.32
C GLN A 138 -18.90 14.94 12.61
N LYS A 139 -19.12 14.33 13.79
CA LYS A 139 -18.64 14.88 15.07
C LYS A 139 -17.12 14.91 15.20
N GLN A 140 -16.43 13.87 14.70
CA GLN A 140 -14.97 13.77 14.76
C GLN A 140 -14.30 14.45 13.56
N CYS A 141 -15.07 14.87 12.55
CA CYS A 141 -14.60 15.49 11.32
C CYS A 141 -13.53 14.67 10.58
N LYS A 142 -13.67 13.35 10.55
CA LYS A 142 -12.70 12.40 9.98
C LYS A 142 -13.34 11.42 9.03
N ALA A 143 -12.54 10.80 8.17
CA ALA A 143 -12.93 9.84 7.16
C ALA A 143 -12.10 8.55 7.23
N THR A 144 -12.71 7.45 6.78
CA THR A 144 -12.06 6.17 6.56
C THR A 144 -12.70 5.46 5.36
N MET A 145 -11.96 4.59 4.68
CA MET A 145 -12.39 3.89 3.47
C MET A 145 -12.61 2.41 3.74
N ALA A 146 -13.78 1.88 3.39
CA ALA A 146 -14.06 0.43 3.38
C ALA A 146 -14.16 -0.08 1.94
N MET A 147 -13.41 -1.14 1.61
CA MET A 147 -13.42 -1.82 0.30
C MET A 147 -14.15 -3.17 0.34
N GLY A 148 -14.11 -3.84 1.50
CA GLY A 148 -14.83 -5.07 1.81
C GLY A 148 -15.98 -4.87 2.80
N ILE A 149 -17.02 -5.72 2.73
CA ILE A 149 -18.20 -5.63 3.61
C ILE A 149 -17.88 -5.74 5.11
N PHE A 150 -16.78 -6.41 5.43
CA PHE A 150 -16.31 -6.64 6.81
C PHE A 150 -15.30 -5.58 7.26
N ASP A 151 -14.89 -4.67 6.38
CA ASP A 151 -13.85 -3.68 6.70
C ASP A 151 -14.29 -2.71 7.79
N MET A 152 -15.59 -2.50 7.93
CA MET A 152 -16.17 -1.65 8.97
C MET A 152 -15.84 -2.18 10.37
N ASP A 153 -15.81 -3.50 10.56
CA ASP A 153 -15.50 -4.13 11.84
C ASP A 153 -14.07 -3.80 12.32
N PHE A 154 -13.19 -3.35 11.42
CA PHE A 154 -11.83 -2.96 11.79
C PHE A 154 -11.70 -1.51 12.23
N SER A 155 -12.63 -0.64 11.83
CA SER A 155 -12.53 0.81 12.03
C SER A 155 -13.66 1.38 12.90
N GLN A 156 -14.70 0.61 13.19
CA GLN A 156 -15.81 1.03 14.04
C GLN A 156 -15.84 0.25 15.37
N PRO A 157 -16.26 0.90 16.47
CA PRO A 157 -16.61 2.32 16.58
C PRO A 157 -15.36 3.22 16.53
N ILE A 158 -15.52 4.49 16.14
CA ILE A 158 -14.39 5.42 15.94
C ILE A 158 -13.60 5.67 17.23
N GLU A 159 -14.25 5.58 18.38
CA GLU A 159 -13.65 5.76 19.71
C GLU A 159 -12.58 4.71 20.02
N ASP A 160 -12.76 3.50 19.50
CA ASP A 160 -11.84 2.37 19.73
C ASP A 160 -10.70 2.35 18.69
N HIS A 161 -10.90 3.00 17.54
CA HIS A 161 -9.97 2.99 16.40
C HIS A 161 -9.64 4.38 15.82
N PRO A 162 -9.36 5.42 16.64
CA PRO A 162 -9.19 6.80 16.16
C PRO A 162 -8.00 6.99 15.21
N GLU A 163 -7.06 6.04 15.18
CA GLU A 163 -5.91 5.98 14.27
C GLU A 163 -6.26 5.56 12.84
N LEU A 164 -7.40 4.91 12.63
CA LEU A 164 -7.89 4.47 11.30
C LEU A 164 -8.82 5.50 10.65
N TRP A 165 -9.01 6.64 11.29
CA TRP A 165 -9.83 7.75 10.83
C TRP A 165 -8.98 9.00 10.68
N HIS A 166 -8.93 9.52 9.46
CA HIS A 166 -8.06 10.62 9.07
C HIS A 166 -8.84 11.84 8.60
N PRO A 167 -8.30 13.06 8.72
CA PRO A 167 -8.90 14.23 8.08
C PRO A 167 -9.16 13.99 6.58
N LEU A 168 -10.27 14.50 6.06
CA LEU A 168 -10.67 14.25 4.66
C LEU A 168 -9.61 14.73 3.67
N GLU A 169 -8.94 15.85 3.95
CA GLU A 169 -7.83 16.36 3.14
C GLU A 169 -6.65 15.38 3.07
N THR A 170 -6.45 14.54 4.09
CA THR A 170 -5.41 13.50 4.10
C THR A 170 -5.76 12.39 3.12
N VAL A 171 -7.02 11.95 3.11
CA VAL A 171 -7.48 10.91 2.17
C VAL A 171 -7.40 11.41 0.73
N LEU A 172 -7.95 12.60 0.45
CA LEU A 172 -7.91 13.18 -0.89
C LEU A 172 -6.47 13.46 -1.37
N SER A 173 -5.58 13.88 -0.46
CA SER A 173 -4.16 14.06 -0.79
C SER A 173 -3.47 12.74 -1.13
N ASN A 174 -3.77 11.65 -0.42
CA ASN A 174 -3.26 10.32 -0.75
C ASN A 174 -3.71 9.87 -2.15
N TRP A 175 -4.98 10.10 -2.50
CA TRP A 175 -5.50 9.78 -3.82
C TRP A 175 -4.79 10.54 -4.95
N ILE A 176 -4.55 11.84 -4.75
CA ILE A 176 -3.78 12.66 -5.70
C ILE A 176 -2.32 12.21 -5.75
N HIS A 177 -1.73 11.84 -4.61
CA HIS A 177 -0.36 11.35 -4.57
C HIS A 177 -0.19 10.06 -5.40
N MET A 178 -1.13 9.11 -5.32
CA MET A 178 -1.11 7.92 -6.19
C MET A 178 -1.18 8.26 -7.69
N ILE A 179 -1.89 9.34 -8.05
CA ILE A 179 -1.91 9.86 -9.42
C ILE A 179 -0.55 10.46 -9.81
N GLN A 180 0.03 11.30 -8.95
CA GLN A 180 1.32 11.94 -9.18
C GLN A 180 2.45 10.92 -9.30
N LEU A 181 2.37 9.83 -8.54
CA LEU A 181 3.32 8.73 -8.60
C LEU A 181 3.18 7.88 -9.88
N GLY A 182 2.06 8.02 -10.60
CA GLY A 182 1.73 7.20 -11.76
C GLY A 182 1.22 5.80 -11.42
N LYS A 183 0.97 5.50 -10.13
CA LYS A 183 0.36 4.24 -9.69
C LYS A 183 -1.06 4.11 -10.25
N ILE A 184 -1.79 5.22 -10.26
CA ILE A 184 -3.12 5.33 -10.83
C ILE A 184 -3.08 6.37 -11.94
N THR A 185 -3.64 6.04 -13.10
CA THR A 185 -3.71 6.97 -14.23
C THR A 185 -5.10 6.93 -14.85
N VAL A 186 -5.47 7.99 -15.57
CA VAL A 186 -6.64 7.97 -16.43
C VAL A 186 -6.20 7.81 -17.88
N THR A 187 -6.80 6.88 -18.59
CA THR A 187 -6.52 6.65 -20.01
C THR A 187 -7.77 6.15 -20.73
N PRO A 188 -8.15 6.73 -21.88
CA PRO A 188 -9.33 6.29 -22.64
C PRO A 188 -9.06 5.03 -23.48
N GLY A 189 -7.79 4.68 -23.73
CA GLY A 189 -7.40 3.56 -24.58
C GLY A 189 -7.40 2.21 -23.86
N LYS A 190 -7.32 1.10 -24.61
CA LYS A 190 -6.98 -0.21 -24.03
C LYS A 190 -5.56 -0.14 -23.45
N THR A 191 -5.36 -0.76 -22.29
CA THR A 191 -4.06 -0.88 -21.62
C THR A 191 -3.81 -2.32 -21.24
N ASP A 192 -2.54 -2.66 -21.07
CA ASP A 192 -2.12 -3.98 -20.59
C ASP A 192 -2.25 -4.10 -19.05
N CYS A 193 -2.66 -3.01 -18.39
CA CYS A 193 -2.96 -2.96 -16.96
C CYS A 193 -4.48 -2.90 -16.71
N GLU A 194 -4.88 -3.33 -15.52
CA GLU A 194 -6.29 -3.40 -15.12
C GLU A 194 -6.96 -2.04 -15.04
N LYS A 195 -8.24 -2.02 -15.41
CA LYS A 195 -9.00 -0.78 -15.52
C LYS A 195 -10.39 -0.89 -14.91
N GLN A 196 -10.83 0.21 -14.31
CA GLN A 196 -12.22 0.46 -13.95
C GLN A 196 -12.68 1.75 -14.61
N GLY A 197 -13.54 1.62 -15.63
CA GLY A 197 -13.91 2.74 -16.48
C GLY A 197 -12.68 3.35 -17.14
N LEU A 198 -12.37 4.59 -16.78
CA LEU A 198 -11.23 5.34 -17.33
C LEU A 198 -9.96 5.23 -16.48
N TRP A 199 -10.10 4.78 -15.23
CA TRP A 199 -9.01 4.66 -14.28
C TRP A 199 -8.27 3.34 -14.50
N ALA A 200 -6.95 3.41 -14.59
CA ALA A 200 -6.06 2.28 -14.73
C ALA A 200 -5.16 2.18 -13.50
N TRP A 201 -5.03 0.96 -12.98
CA TRP A 201 -4.14 0.61 -11.88
C TRP A 201 -2.87 -0.04 -12.43
N HIS A 202 -1.72 0.54 -12.14
CA HIS A 202 -0.43 -0.01 -12.55
C HIS A 202 0.17 -0.87 -11.44
N SER A 203 0.61 -2.08 -11.78
CA SER A 203 1.20 -2.99 -10.79
C SER A 203 2.47 -2.41 -10.16
N TYR A 204 3.21 -1.54 -10.87
CA TYR A 204 4.26 -0.67 -10.36
C TYR A 204 4.52 0.49 -11.36
N GLY A 205 5.35 1.47 -10.97
CA GLY A 205 5.82 2.55 -11.85
C GLY A 205 7.28 2.92 -11.62
N GLU A 206 7.87 3.67 -12.55
CA GLU A 206 9.27 4.13 -12.50
C GLU A 206 9.59 4.92 -11.23
N ALA A 207 8.71 5.84 -10.84
CA ALA A 207 8.89 6.62 -9.61
C ALA A 207 8.91 5.74 -8.35
N GLN A 208 8.18 4.62 -8.35
CA GLN A 208 8.19 3.67 -7.23
C GLN A 208 9.51 2.90 -7.16
N ILE A 209 10.08 2.55 -8.31
CA ILE A 209 11.42 1.95 -8.38
C ILE A 209 12.44 2.94 -7.83
N ASP A 210 12.43 4.19 -8.32
CA ASP A 210 13.40 5.21 -7.90
C ASP A 210 13.28 5.53 -6.40
N ASN A 211 12.07 5.65 -5.86
CA ASN A 211 11.85 5.85 -4.43
C ASN A 211 12.38 4.67 -3.61
N THR A 212 12.17 3.44 -4.07
CA THR A 212 12.65 2.23 -3.39
C THR A 212 14.16 2.11 -3.44
N VAL A 213 14.79 2.45 -4.58
CA VAL A 213 16.25 2.53 -4.71
C VAL A 213 16.82 3.56 -3.75
N ALA A 214 16.22 4.76 -3.68
CA ALA A 214 16.65 5.79 -2.75
C ALA A 214 16.48 5.38 -1.28
N ALA A 215 15.40 4.66 -0.93
CA ALA A 215 15.20 4.12 0.42
C ALA A 215 16.23 3.03 0.77
N PHE A 216 16.54 2.16 -0.19
CA PHE A 216 17.59 1.17 -0.04
C PHE A 216 18.95 1.82 0.17
N ASP A 217 19.31 2.81 -0.65
CA ASP A 217 20.60 3.50 -0.54
C ASP A 217 20.78 4.17 0.82
N ARG A 218 19.73 4.81 1.36
CA ARG A 218 19.72 5.38 2.73
C ARG A 218 19.97 4.31 3.80
N LEU A 219 19.32 3.15 3.68
CA LEU A 219 19.55 2.03 4.60
C LEU A 219 21.01 1.55 4.53
N VAL A 220 21.55 1.38 3.32
CA VAL A 220 22.94 0.96 3.14
C VAL A 220 23.90 1.99 3.71
N GLU A 221 23.65 3.30 3.54
CA GLU A 221 24.44 4.37 4.16
C GLU A 221 24.36 4.36 5.69
N ALA A 222 23.16 4.15 6.24
CA ALA A 222 22.95 4.08 7.69
C ALA A 222 23.72 2.90 8.33
N ILE A 223 23.81 1.77 7.65
CA ILE A 223 24.58 0.60 8.09
C ILE A 223 26.08 0.86 7.91
N GLU A 224 26.53 1.21 6.70
CA GLU A 224 27.96 1.41 6.39
C GLU A 224 28.63 2.47 7.27
N SER A 225 27.92 3.57 7.59
CA SER A 225 28.42 4.64 8.46
C SER A 225 28.61 4.21 9.92
N ARG A 226 27.98 3.13 10.35
CA ARG A 226 28.09 2.55 11.71
C ARG A 226 29.05 1.37 11.78
N MET A 227 29.58 0.91 10.66
CA MET A 227 30.53 -0.19 10.62
C MET A 227 31.98 0.29 10.81
N PRO A 228 32.87 -0.56 11.37
CA PRO A 228 34.31 -0.32 11.34
C PRO A 228 34.81 -0.22 9.89
N SER A 229 35.59 0.81 9.58
CA SER A 229 36.02 1.09 8.21
C SER A 229 36.84 -0.05 7.58
N GLU A 230 37.60 -0.78 8.40
CA GLU A 230 38.40 -1.95 8.04
C GLU A 230 37.56 -3.20 7.73
N SER A 231 36.29 -3.22 8.14
CA SER A 231 35.37 -4.34 7.93
C SER A 231 34.52 -4.18 6.66
N LEU A 232 34.48 -2.97 6.09
CA LEU A 232 33.75 -2.69 4.85
C LEU A 232 34.39 -3.43 3.68
N ARG A 233 33.59 -4.21 2.94
CA ARG A 233 34.00 -4.85 1.68
C ARG A 233 34.50 -3.80 0.67
N PRO A 234 35.35 -4.17 -0.31
CA PRO A 234 35.74 -3.25 -1.37
C PRO A 234 34.52 -2.72 -2.12
N ALA A 235 34.54 -1.44 -2.48
CA ALA A 235 33.51 -0.88 -3.35
C ALA A 235 33.55 -1.60 -4.71
N ARG A 236 32.36 -1.94 -5.24
CA ARG A 236 32.20 -2.56 -6.55
C ARG A 236 31.35 -1.64 -7.42
N GLU A 237 31.82 -1.39 -8.64
CA GLU A 237 31.04 -0.65 -9.63
C GLU A 237 29.91 -1.51 -10.22
N GLY A 238 28.85 -0.84 -10.66
CA GLY A 238 27.67 -1.47 -11.24
C GLY A 238 26.64 -1.94 -10.20
N PRO A 239 25.55 -2.58 -10.65
CA PRO A 239 24.46 -2.96 -9.77
C PRO A 239 24.78 -4.17 -8.90
N LEU A 240 23.93 -4.39 -7.89
CA LEU A 240 23.98 -5.60 -7.06
C LEU A 240 23.84 -6.88 -7.91
N LEU A 241 22.87 -6.89 -8.83
CA LEU A 241 22.64 -7.97 -9.78
C LEU A 241 22.50 -7.40 -11.20
N SER A 242 23.12 -8.06 -12.18
CA SER A 242 22.99 -7.70 -13.60
C SER A 242 21.77 -8.37 -14.23
N ASP A 243 21.32 -7.89 -15.40
CA ASP A 243 20.23 -8.55 -16.15
C ASP A 243 20.51 -10.04 -16.39
N LYS A 244 21.76 -10.40 -16.68
CA LYS A 244 22.17 -11.79 -16.86
C LYS A 244 22.00 -12.63 -15.59
N ASP A 245 22.25 -12.05 -14.42
CA ASP A 245 22.06 -12.74 -13.14
C ASP A 245 20.57 -12.98 -12.87
N LEU A 246 19.71 -12.02 -13.26
CA LEU A 246 18.27 -12.10 -13.13
C LEU A 246 17.65 -13.08 -14.14
N ASP A 247 18.17 -13.13 -15.37
CA ASP A 247 17.78 -14.11 -16.39
C ASP A 247 18.12 -15.54 -15.95
N ALA A 248 19.30 -15.73 -15.36
CA ALA A 248 19.71 -17.02 -14.82
C ALA A 248 18.81 -17.48 -13.65
N ALA A 249 18.18 -16.53 -12.96
CA ALA A 249 17.22 -16.75 -11.88
C ALA A 249 15.76 -16.85 -12.37
N SER A 250 15.52 -16.87 -13.69
CA SER A 250 14.19 -16.88 -14.31
C SER A 250 13.29 -15.72 -13.88
N ILE A 251 13.86 -14.56 -13.58
CA ILE A 251 13.10 -13.35 -13.23
C ILE A 251 12.60 -12.69 -14.51
N LEU A 252 11.33 -12.30 -14.54
CA LEU A 252 10.68 -11.69 -15.71
C LEU A 252 11.45 -10.46 -16.25
N GLU A 253 11.45 -10.28 -17.58
CA GLU A 253 12.13 -9.17 -18.26
C GLU A 253 11.56 -7.79 -17.90
N SER A 254 10.28 -7.72 -17.57
CA SER A 254 9.61 -6.51 -17.11
C SER A 254 8.91 -6.82 -15.80
N CYS A 255 9.50 -6.40 -14.69
CA CYS A 255 8.92 -6.44 -13.35
C CYS A 255 9.63 -5.46 -12.40
N PHE A 256 8.96 -5.11 -11.31
CA PHE A 256 9.49 -4.19 -10.30
C PHE A 256 10.86 -4.64 -9.76
N VAL A 257 11.00 -5.94 -9.43
CA VAL A 257 12.22 -6.50 -8.85
C VAL A 257 13.43 -6.31 -9.76
N ARG A 258 13.27 -6.52 -11.08
CA ARG A 258 14.35 -6.29 -12.05
C ARG A 258 14.73 -4.81 -12.10
N GLY A 259 13.75 -3.91 -12.18
CA GLY A 259 13.99 -2.47 -12.14
C GLY A 259 14.73 -2.01 -10.88
N PHE A 260 14.40 -2.61 -9.73
CA PHE A 260 15.06 -2.34 -8.46
C PHE A 260 16.50 -2.91 -8.41
N MET A 261 16.68 -4.21 -8.65
CA MET A 261 17.97 -4.91 -8.47
C MET A 261 19.06 -4.45 -9.44
N THR A 262 18.68 -3.96 -10.62
CA THR A 262 19.60 -3.41 -11.63
C THR A 262 19.99 -1.95 -11.39
N ARG A 263 19.39 -1.28 -10.40
CA ARG A 263 19.68 0.13 -10.06
C ARG A 263 20.35 0.30 -8.71
N VAL A 264 20.11 -0.60 -7.75
CA VAL A 264 20.73 -0.50 -6.43
C VAL A 264 22.24 -0.72 -6.46
N ARG A 265 22.95 0.07 -5.65
CA ARG A 265 24.39 -0.09 -5.42
C ARG A 265 24.68 -1.39 -4.66
N VAL A 266 25.94 -1.82 -4.72
CA VAL A 266 26.43 -3.01 -4.00
C VAL A 266 26.72 -2.65 -2.54
N PRO A 267 25.99 -3.19 -1.55
CA PRO A 267 26.29 -2.94 -0.14
C PRO A 267 27.66 -3.48 0.25
N ARG A 268 28.42 -2.75 1.07
CA ARG A 268 29.77 -3.16 1.50
C ARG A 268 29.78 -4.05 2.75
N PHE A 269 28.66 -4.71 3.03
CA PHE A 269 28.44 -5.57 4.18
C PHE A 269 27.71 -6.85 3.78
N GLU A 270 27.55 -7.75 4.73
CA GLU A 270 26.94 -9.07 4.51
C GLU A 270 25.46 -9.12 4.92
N PHE A 271 25.11 -8.50 6.05
CA PHE A 271 23.74 -8.52 6.58
C PHE A 271 23.05 -7.16 6.49
N ILE A 272 21.92 -7.11 5.78
CA ILE A 272 21.09 -5.90 5.63
C ILE A 272 20.11 -5.71 6.77
N ALA A 273 19.74 -6.80 7.42
CA ALA A 273 18.86 -6.90 8.57
C ALA A 273 19.26 -8.14 9.38
N PRO A 274 18.77 -8.33 10.61
CA PRO A 274 19.19 -9.45 11.46
C PRO A 274 19.05 -10.80 10.75
N GLY A 275 20.18 -11.43 10.44
CA GLY A 275 20.25 -12.72 9.74
C GLY A 275 19.86 -12.73 8.24
N LEU A 276 19.59 -11.59 7.61
CA LEU A 276 19.24 -11.50 6.18
C LEU A 276 20.44 -11.11 5.32
N LEU A 277 20.83 -11.99 4.40
CA LEU A 277 22.03 -11.86 3.57
C LEU A 277 21.79 -10.96 2.35
N VAL A 278 22.74 -10.07 2.09
CA VAL A 278 22.88 -9.40 0.80
C VAL A 278 23.36 -10.43 -0.25
N PRO A 279 22.70 -10.54 -1.43
CA PRO A 279 23.02 -11.54 -2.45
C PRO A 279 24.32 -11.20 -3.22
N HIS A 280 25.46 -11.30 -2.54
CA HIS A 280 26.78 -11.13 -3.15
C HIS A 280 27.19 -12.32 -4.03
N ASP A 281 26.73 -13.51 -3.66
CA ASP A 281 26.94 -14.75 -4.40
C ASP A 281 25.79 -14.97 -5.38
N ARG A 282 26.12 -14.87 -6.68
CA ARG A 282 25.16 -14.99 -7.79
C ARG A 282 24.63 -16.41 -7.93
N GLU A 283 25.48 -17.43 -7.75
CA GLU A 283 25.06 -18.83 -7.88
C GLU A 283 24.14 -19.22 -6.73
N ALA A 284 24.45 -18.75 -5.52
CA ALA A 284 23.57 -18.91 -4.37
C ALA A 284 22.24 -18.17 -4.55
N PHE A 285 22.24 -16.95 -5.11
CA PHE A 285 21.02 -16.20 -5.42
C PHE A 285 20.11 -16.97 -6.39
N VAL A 286 20.67 -17.44 -7.51
CA VAL A 286 19.94 -18.18 -8.56
C VAL A 286 19.35 -19.48 -7.99
N SER A 287 20.17 -20.29 -7.32
CA SER A 287 19.74 -21.58 -6.77
C SER A 287 18.74 -21.48 -5.61
N SER A 288 18.56 -20.30 -5.03
CA SER A 288 17.59 -20.07 -3.95
C SER A 288 16.19 -19.68 -4.44
N GLN A 289 15.99 -19.44 -5.73
CA GLN A 289 14.69 -19.03 -6.28
C GLN A 289 13.79 -20.24 -6.51
N VAL A 290 12.92 -20.54 -5.52
CA VAL A 290 12.04 -21.71 -5.57
C VAL A 290 10.76 -21.51 -6.41
N PHE A 291 10.35 -20.26 -6.63
CA PHE A 291 9.08 -19.94 -7.29
C PHE A 291 9.21 -19.41 -8.72
N THR A 292 10.36 -18.84 -9.10
CA THR A 292 10.55 -18.21 -10.42
C THR A 292 10.60 -19.21 -11.57
N THR A 293 10.82 -20.49 -11.26
CA THR A 293 10.85 -21.58 -12.24
C THR A 293 9.53 -22.35 -12.34
N VAL A 294 8.52 -21.97 -11.55
CA VAL A 294 7.20 -22.60 -11.60
C VAL A 294 6.50 -22.15 -12.86
N ASP A 295 5.97 -23.11 -13.63
CA ASP A 295 5.18 -22.80 -14.81
C ASP A 295 3.90 -22.08 -14.39
N SER A 296 3.77 -20.82 -14.81
CA SER A 296 2.68 -19.94 -14.41
C SER A 296 1.49 -19.99 -15.36
N THR A 297 1.52 -20.84 -16.39
CA THR A 297 0.36 -21.05 -17.27
C THR A 297 -0.73 -21.75 -16.47
N ASP A 298 -1.69 -20.98 -15.95
CA ASP A 298 -2.88 -21.51 -15.30
C ASP A 298 -3.71 -22.24 -16.38
N GLU A 299 -4.14 -23.49 -16.13
CA GLU A 299 -4.87 -24.32 -17.11
C GLU A 299 -6.19 -23.69 -17.63
N TYR A 300 -6.61 -22.56 -17.03
CA TYR A 300 -7.88 -21.90 -17.28
C TYR A 300 -7.78 -20.50 -17.90
N ASP A 301 -6.60 -19.89 -18.01
CA ASP A 301 -6.46 -18.53 -18.55
C ASP A 301 -5.03 -18.23 -19.07
N ASP A 302 -4.74 -18.69 -20.30
CA ASP A 302 -3.41 -18.69 -20.94
C ASP A 302 -2.82 -17.27 -21.18
N ASP A 303 -3.63 -16.21 -21.04
CA ASP A 303 -3.26 -14.82 -21.36
C ASP A 303 -2.85 -13.97 -20.14
N LYS A 304 -2.89 -14.50 -18.90
CA LYS A 304 -2.65 -13.72 -17.67
C LYS A 304 -1.27 -13.94 -17.07
N VAL A 305 -0.45 -12.89 -17.09
CA VAL A 305 0.88 -12.89 -16.45
C VAL A 305 0.74 -12.75 -14.93
N THR A 306 1.18 -13.78 -14.21
CA THR A 306 1.37 -13.73 -12.75
C THR A 306 2.87 -13.61 -12.46
N VAL A 307 3.26 -12.59 -11.71
CA VAL A 307 4.64 -12.34 -11.30
C VAL A 307 5.00 -13.28 -10.15
N PRO A 308 6.09 -14.06 -10.26
CA PRO A 308 6.52 -14.93 -9.18
C PRO A 308 7.15 -14.15 -8.03
N PRO A 309 7.02 -14.64 -6.78
CA PRO A 309 7.74 -14.08 -5.66
C PRO A 309 9.25 -14.40 -5.80
N VAL A 310 10.08 -13.37 -5.67
CA VAL A 310 11.54 -13.45 -5.77
C VAL A 310 12.14 -13.30 -4.38
N LEU A 311 13.01 -14.22 -3.97
CA LEU A 311 13.77 -14.11 -2.73
C LEU A 311 14.86 -13.05 -2.89
N LEU A 312 14.66 -11.88 -2.28
CA LEU A 312 15.55 -10.72 -2.35
C LEU A 312 16.71 -10.84 -1.35
N PHE A 313 16.41 -11.16 -0.10
CA PHE A 313 17.39 -11.35 0.97
C PHE A 313 17.10 -12.62 1.75
N ARG A 314 17.94 -13.64 1.51
CA ARG A 314 17.82 -14.95 2.15
C ARG A 314 18.21 -14.89 3.62
N ALA A 315 17.42 -15.52 4.49
CA ALA A 315 17.86 -15.85 5.83
C ALA A 315 18.75 -17.10 5.75
N THR A 316 19.95 -17.05 6.31
CA THR A 316 21.00 -18.11 6.30
C THR A 316 20.55 -19.53 5.86
N ASP A 317 20.44 -20.50 6.77
CA ASP A 317 20.10 -21.90 6.46
C ASP A 317 18.75 -22.33 7.06
N LEU A 318 17.85 -21.37 7.27
CA LEU A 318 16.53 -21.60 7.85
C LEU A 318 15.45 -21.58 6.77
N THR A 319 14.47 -22.48 6.91
CA THR A 319 13.30 -22.56 6.04
C THR A 319 12.04 -22.20 6.82
N ALA A 320 11.01 -21.79 6.09
CA ALA A 320 9.71 -21.47 6.64
C ALA A 320 8.88 -22.73 6.86
N ASN A 321 7.98 -22.68 7.86
CA ASN A 321 6.97 -23.71 8.05
C ASN A 321 5.58 -23.10 7.84
N PHE A 322 4.94 -23.45 6.72
CA PHE A 322 3.58 -23.01 6.41
C PHE A 322 2.50 -23.99 6.90
N ASP A 323 2.89 -25.02 7.66
CA ASP A 323 1.94 -26.01 8.15
C ASP A 323 0.96 -25.41 9.14
N TRP A 324 -0.31 -25.64 8.87
CA TRP A 324 -1.39 -25.28 9.75
C TRP A 324 -2.44 -26.37 9.78
N ASP A 325 -3.04 -26.59 10.95
CA ASP A 325 -3.99 -27.68 11.16
C ASP A 325 -5.45 -27.29 10.82
N ASN A 326 -5.71 -26.02 10.55
CA ASN A 326 -7.01 -25.60 10.04
C ASN A 326 -7.09 -25.79 8.52
N LYS A 327 -7.88 -26.78 8.08
CA LYS A 327 -8.11 -27.12 6.66
C LYS A 327 -8.74 -25.99 5.81
N TYR A 328 -9.29 -24.95 6.43
CA TYR A 328 -9.89 -23.81 5.74
C TYR A 328 -8.93 -22.62 5.62
N ARG A 329 -7.69 -22.77 6.10
CA ARG A 329 -6.71 -21.69 6.13
C ARG A 329 -5.36 -22.17 5.60
N SER A 330 -4.74 -21.33 4.79
CA SER A 330 -3.36 -21.48 4.33
C SER A 330 -2.51 -20.40 4.98
N LEU A 331 -1.29 -20.74 5.42
CA LEU A 331 -0.29 -19.76 5.83
C LEU A 331 0.55 -19.26 4.65
N ASN A 332 0.33 -19.80 3.44
CA ASN A 332 0.99 -19.33 2.24
C ASN A 332 0.57 -17.89 1.93
N PRO A 333 1.49 -16.91 1.90
CA PRO A 333 1.15 -15.53 1.63
C PRO A 333 0.98 -15.24 0.13
N PHE A 334 1.35 -16.17 -0.75
CA PHE A 334 1.40 -15.95 -2.19
C PHE A 334 0.12 -16.37 -2.91
N CYS A 335 -0.19 -15.68 -4.01
CA CYS A 335 -1.29 -16.04 -4.90
C CYS A 335 -0.98 -17.34 -5.66
N ARG A 336 -2.03 -17.96 -6.22
CA ARG A 336 -1.82 -19.05 -7.18
C ARG A 336 -1.04 -18.54 -8.39
N PRO A 337 -0.19 -19.38 -9.00
CA PRO A 337 0.04 -20.80 -8.71
C PRO A 337 1.09 -21.09 -7.62
N TYR A 338 1.65 -20.07 -6.95
CA TYR A 338 2.78 -20.20 -6.02
C TYR A 338 2.38 -20.69 -4.62
N THR A 339 1.51 -21.69 -4.57
CA THR A 339 1.05 -22.28 -3.31
C THR A 339 2.04 -23.31 -2.80
N VAL A 340 2.43 -23.21 -1.53
CA VAL A 340 3.26 -24.21 -0.85
C VAL A 340 2.38 -25.30 -0.26
N ALA A 341 2.69 -26.57 -0.56
CA ALA A 341 1.93 -27.71 -0.06
C ALA A 341 2.18 -27.93 1.45
N LYS A 342 1.16 -28.45 2.17
CA LYS A 342 1.34 -28.88 3.56
C LYS A 342 2.43 -29.96 3.65
N GLY A 343 3.36 -29.81 4.58
CA GLY A 343 4.54 -30.65 4.80
C GLY A 343 5.74 -30.28 3.93
N ASP A 344 5.62 -29.28 3.06
CA ASP A 344 6.75 -28.75 2.31
C ASP A 344 7.48 -27.68 3.15
N HIS A 345 8.70 -28.02 3.56
CA HIS A 345 9.59 -27.16 4.34
C HIS A 345 10.84 -26.75 3.53
N SER A 346 10.75 -26.76 2.21
CA SER A 346 11.86 -26.44 1.30
C SER A 346 12.04 -24.93 1.07
N VAL A 347 11.01 -24.13 1.36
CA VAL A 347 11.01 -22.68 1.09
C VAL A 347 11.94 -21.97 2.08
N PRO A 348 12.99 -21.29 1.60
CA PRO A 348 13.88 -20.51 2.47
C PRO A 348 13.11 -19.43 3.25
N ALA A 349 13.51 -19.17 4.49
CA ALA A 349 13.09 -17.96 5.17
C ALA A 349 13.84 -16.75 4.58
N GLY A 350 13.24 -15.57 4.64
CA GLY A 350 13.84 -14.35 4.09
C GLY A 350 12.83 -13.33 3.59
N LEU A 351 13.34 -12.27 2.97
CA LEU A 351 12.52 -11.23 2.35
C LEU A 351 12.23 -11.57 0.89
N TYR A 352 10.95 -11.72 0.56
CA TYR A 352 10.46 -11.98 -0.78
C TYR A 352 9.75 -10.76 -1.36
N SER A 353 9.80 -10.58 -2.67
CA SER A 353 8.83 -9.73 -3.38
C SER A 353 7.44 -10.36 -3.33
N GLU A 354 6.42 -9.54 -3.53
CA GLU A 354 5.06 -10.03 -3.66
C GLU A 354 4.85 -10.83 -4.96
N SER A 355 3.97 -11.84 -4.90
CA SER A 355 3.38 -12.52 -6.04
C SER A 355 2.19 -11.73 -6.58
N VAL A 356 2.18 -11.41 -7.87
CA VAL A 356 1.20 -10.45 -8.43
C VAL A 356 0.53 -10.99 -9.69
N PRO A 357 -0.78 -11.30 -9.64
CA PRO A 357 -1.58 -11.44 -10.85
C PRO A 357 -1.83 -10.04 -11.41
N ARG A 358 -1.10 -9.66 -12.48
CA ARG A 358 -1.20 -8.31 -13.06
C ARG A 358 -2.59 -7.96 -13.56
N SER A 359 -3.42 -8.98 -13.77
CA SER A 359 -4.80 -8.85 -14.22
C SER A 359 -5.81 -8.64 -13.09
N VAL A 360 -5.38 -8.29 -11.87
CA VAL A 360 -6.29 -8.05 -10.75
C VAL A 360 -5.99 -6.67 -10.15
N ILE A 361 -7.04 -5.86 -10.01
CA ILE A 361 -6.96 -4.53 -9.39
C ILE A 361 -6.40 -4.65 -7.97
N ASP A 362 -5.62 -3.65 -7.58
CA ASP A 362 -5.00 -3.52 -6.26
C ASP A 362 -3.83 -4.48 -5.97
N TYR A 363 -3.41 -5.34 -6.90
CA TYR A 363 -2.12 -6.03 -6.72
C TYR A 363 -0.94 -5.13 -7.09
N ALA A 364 0.15 -5.23 -6.31
CA ALA A 364 1.24 -4.27 -6.32
C ALA A 364 2.60 -4.97 -6.24
N GLU A 365 3.42 -4.86 -7.29
CA GLU A 365 4.72 -5.55 -7.39
C GLU A 365 5.79 -4.93 -6.49
N GLU A 366 5.59 -3.68 -6.05
CA GLU A 366 6.43 -3.05 -5.03
C GLU A 366 6.22 -3.62 -3.62
N GLY A 367 5.26 -4.54 -3.46
CA GLY A 367 4.97 -5.23 -2.21
C GLY A 367 6.05 -6.23 -1.79
N PHE A 368 6.07 -6.58 -0.51
CA PHE A 368 6.97 -7.61 0.03
C PHE A 368 6.30 -8.56 1.03
N ARG A 369 6.89 -9.73 1.22
CA ARG A 369 6.58 -10.69 2.30
C ARG A 369 7.87 -11.07 3.03
N LEU A 370 7.95 -10.79 4.33
CA LEU A 370 9.05 -11.26 5.18
C LEU A 370 8.67 -12.61 5.77
N ILE A 371 9.20 -13.69 5.20
CA ILE A 371 8.90 -15.05 5.63
C ILE A 371 9.84 -15.47 6.76
N LEU A 372 9.26 -15.73 7.92
CA LEU A 372 9.95 -16.11 9.13
C LEU A 372 10.04 -17.64 9.28
N PRO A 373 11.09 -18.17 9.92
CA PRO A 373 11.23 -19.60 10.19
C PRO A 373 10.45 -20.06 11.44
N PHE A 374 9.63 -19.17 12.00
CA PHE A 374 8.76 -19.42 13.15
C PHE A 374 7.45 -18.66 12.96
N SER A 375 6.39 -19.15 13.61
CA SER A 375 5.09 -18.50 13.60
C SER A 375 5.00 -17.43 14.68
N LEU A 376 4.36 -16.32 14.33
CA LEU A 376 3.99 -15.26 15.24
C LEU A 376 2.72 -15.64 16.02
N TRP A 377 2.66 -15.21 17.27
CA TRP A 377 1.53 -15.37 18.17
C TRP A 377 0.48 -14.27 17.96
N GLY A 378 0.93 -13.03 17.80
CA GLY A 378 0.07 -11.86 17.71
C GLY A 378 -0.72 -11.61 19.01
N GLY A 379 -1.86 -10.93 18.89
CA GLY A 379 -2.72 -10.57 20.03
C GLY A 379 -2.40 -9.21 20.65
N GLU A 380 -2.88 -8.99 21.89
CA GLU A 380 -2.87 -7.68 22.54
C GLU A 380 -1.45 -7.12 22.77
N ASP A 381 -0.54 -7.98 23.22
CA ASP A 381 0.87 -7.64 23.49
C ASP A 381 1.85 -8.17 22.41
N GLY A 382 1.32 -8.85 21.40
CA GLY A 382 2.11 -9.49 20.34
C GLY A 382 2.33 -8.62 19.11
N ALA A 383 2.84 -9.24 18.05
CA ALA A 383 3.10 -8.61 16.77
C ALA A 383 1.80 -8.06 16.13
N LYS A 384 1.90 -6.89 15.49
CA LYS A 384 0.75 -6.16 14.93
C LYS A 384 1.02 -5.70 13.51
N THR A 385 -0.04 -5.59 12.73
CA THR A 385 -0.03 -4.93 11.42
C THR A 385 -0.06 -3.40 11.57
N SER A 386 0.09 -2.68 10.45
CA SER A 386 0.14 -1.20 10.42
C SER A 386 -1.11 -0.55 11.01
N ASN A 387 -2.28 -1.19 10.86
CA ASN A 387 -3.54 -0.81 11.50
C ASN A 387 -3.60 -1.11 13.02
N ARG A 388 -2.49 -1.51 13.65
CA ARG A 388 -2.36 -1.82 15.09
C ARG A 388 -3.25 -2.96 15.59
N GLN A 389 -3.77 -3.78 14.68
CA GLN A 389 -4.42 -5.02 15.03
C GLN A 389 -3.40 -6.14 15.18
N GLY A 390 -3.68 -7.06 16.10
CA GLY A 390 -2.84 -8.23 16.29
C GLY A 390 -2.78 -9.06 15.02
N ILE A 391 -1.56 -9.46 14.62
CA ILE A 391 -1.38 -10.41 13.53
C ILE A 391 -2.10 -11.72 13.89
N GLU A 392 -2.62 -12.39 12.86
CA GLU A 392 -3.29 -13.66 13.07
C GLU A 392 -2.31 -14.72 13.58
N LYS A 393 -2.66 -15.36 14.71
CA LYS A 393 -1.86 -16.43 15.30
C LYS A 393 -1.49 -17.50 14.26
N GLY A 394 -0.23 -17.89 14.27
CA GLY A 394 0.32 -18.87 13.32
C GLY A 394 0.99 -18.24 12.10
N SER A 395 0.76 -16.94 11.85
CA SER A 395 1.32 -16.26 10.68
C SER A 395 2.84 -16.30 10.66
N VAL A 396 3.41 -16.50 9.47
CA VAL A 396 4.86 -16.48 9.24
C VAL A 396 5.29 -15.33 8.32
N ALA A 397 4.35 -14.53 7.83
CA ALA A 397 4.59 -13.56 6.75
C ALA A 397 3.96 -12.17 6.94
N ASP A 398 3.17 -11.96 8.00
CA ASP A 398 2.40 -10.72 8.19
C ASP A 398 3.16 -9.60 8.93
N LEU A 399 4.41 -9.84 9.34
CA LEU A 399 5.20 -8.79 9.98
C LEU A 399 5.43 -7.63 9.01
N PHE A 400 5.31 -6.40 9.52
CA PHE A 400 5.37 -5.14 8.76
C PHE A 400 4.24 -4.94 7.73
N GLN A 401 3.21 -5.79 7.66
CA GLN A 401 2.13 -5.63 6.68
C GLN A 401 1.10 -4.56 7.08
N HIS A 402 0.31 -4.08 6.12
CA HIS A 402 -0.70 -3.03 6.35
C HIS A 402 -1.80 -3.44 7.34
N GLY A 403 -2.41 -4.62 7.14
CA GLY A 403 -3.74 -4.88 7.69
C GLY A 403 -4.78 -4.04 6.96
N PHE A 404 -5.76 -3.49 7.68
CA PHE A 404 -6.77 -2.58 7.14
C PHE A 404 -6.17 -1.27 6.61
N LYS A 405 -6.73 -0.73 5.51
CA LYS A 405 -6.21 0.44 4.78
C LYS A 405 -7.24 1.55 4.69
N PRO A 406 -7.13 2.61 5.51
CA PRO A 406 -8.15 3.64 5.60
C PRO A 406 -8.16 4.60 4.39
N PHE A 407 -7.22 4.47 3.46
CA PHE A 407 -7.11 5.29 2.24
C PHE A 407 -7.59 4.58 0.97
N GLY A 408 -8.03 3.33 1.07
CA GLY A 408 -8.44 2.48 -0.04
C GLY A 408 -7.42 1.42 -0.45
N GLY A 409 -7.90 0.43 -1.19
CA GLY A 409 -7.20 -0.81 -1.45
C GLY A 409 -7.60 -1.91 -0.47
N GLU A 410 -7.52 -3.14 -0.94
CA GLU A 410 -7.93 -4.35 -0.28
C GLU A 410 -6.96 -4.76 0.83
N TRP A 411 -7.46 -5.43 1.85
CA TRP A 411 -6.69 -5.81 3.04
C TRP A 411 -5.52 -6.76 2.72
N TRP A 412 -5.59 -7.52 1.61
CA TRP A 412 -4.53 -8.45 1.21
C TRP A 412 -3.33 -7.79 0.52
N ARG A 413 -3.45 -6.59 -0.05
CA ARG A 413 -2.33 -5.96 -0.77
C ARG A 413 -1.15 -5.71 0.18
N ALA A 414 0.03 -6.19 -0.19
CA ALA A 414 1.23 -6.10 0.63
C ALA A 414 1.69 -4.67 0.91
N GLN A 415 2.44 -4.53 2.01
CA GLN A 415 3.16 -3.29 2.31
C GLN A 415 4.33 -3.09 1.34
N ARG A 416 4.64 -1.81 1.07
CA ARG A 416 5.62 -1.38 0.07
C ARG A 416 7.05 -1.56 0.56
N LEU A 417 7.92 -2.07 -0.30
CA LEU A 417 9.34 -2.33 0.00
C LEU A 417 10.09 -1.05 0.37
N GLU A 418 9.75 0.08 -0.24
CA GLU A 418 10.24 1.42 0.14
C GLU A 418 10.04 1.72 1.63
N ARG A 419 8.84 1.42 2.14
CA ARG A 419 8.45 1.69 3.53
C ARG A 419 9.17 0.76 4.50
N LEU A 420 9.39 -0.49 4.10
CA LEU A 420 10.21 -1.43 4.86
C LEU A 420 11.65 -0.93 5.03
N PHE A 421 12.30 -0.49 3.95
CA PHE A 421 13.67 0.02 4.04
C PHE A 421 13.75 1.31 4.86
N GLY A 422 12.74 2.19 4.76
CA GLY A 422 12.59 3.33 5.66
C GLY A 422 12.52 2.90 7.13
N LYS A 423 11.70 1.89 7.44
CA LYS A 423 11.58 1.37 8.81
C LYS A 423 12.87 0.73 9.31
N TRP A 424 13.54 -0.07 8.49
CA TRP A 424 14.83 -0.68 8.85
C TRP A 424 15.91 0.38 9.07
N THR A 425 15.90 1.46 8.30
CA THR A 425 16.80 2.62 8.50
C THR A 425 16.56 3.21 9.89
N GLU A 426 15.30 3.45 10.25
CA GLU A 426 14.91 3.96 11.58
C GLU A 426 15.44 3.06 12.72
N LEU A 427 15.33 1.73 12.58
CA LEU A 427 15.78 0.76 13.59
C LEU A 427 17.30 0.77 13.77
N VAL A 428 18.06 0.91 12.70
CA VAL A 428 19.52 1.07 12.73
C VAL A 428 19.89 2.42 13.35
N GLU A 429 19.21 3.50 12.94
CA GLU A 429 19.55 4.85 13.38
C GLU A 429 19.26 5.09 14.87
N ARG A 430 18.15 4.52 15.37
CA ARG A 430 17.77 4.55 16.78
C ARG A 430 18.59 3.60 17.66
N GLY A 431 19.43 2.74 17.07
CA GLY A 431 20.19 1.72 17.79
C GLY A 431 19.34 0.57 18.35
N VAL A 432 18.15 0.34 17.80
CA VAL A 432 17.34 -0.86 18.09
C VAL A 432 18.00 -2.08 17.44
N TRP A 433 18.56 -1.89 16.25
CA TRP A 433 19.40 -2.86 15.56
C TRP A 433 20.86 -2.45 15.67
N ASP A 434 21.63 -3.26 16.39
CA ASP A 434 23.08 -3.12 16.46
C ASP A 434 23.72 -3.40 15.10
N VAL A 435 24.82 -2.71 14.82
CA VAL A 435 25.64 -2.90 13.61
C VAL A 435 27.04 -3.33 14.03
N ASP A 436 27.53 -4.42 13.46
CA ASP A 436 28.87 -4.97 13.70
C ASP A 436 29.73 -5.01 12.41
N GLY A 437 30.87 -5.69 12.44
CA GLY A 437 31.77 -5.81 11.29
C GLY A 437 31.18 -6.53 10.06
N ARG A 438 30.00 -7.15 10.15
CA ARG A 438 29.32 -7.83 9.03
C ARG A 438 28.06 -7.12 8.56
N GLY A 439 27.65 -6.02 9.21
CA GLY A 439 26.42 -5.29 8.93
C GLY A 439 25.48 -5.33 10.12
N VAL A 440 24.18 -5.49 9.90
CA VAL A 440 23.22 -5.58 11.00
C VAL A 440 23.41 -6.89 11.79
N ALA A 441 23.62 -6.76 13.09
CA ALA A 441 23.92 -7.88 13.97
C ALA A 441 22.67 -8.68 14.36
N GLY A 442 22.90 -9.95 14.72
CA GLY A 442 21.88 -10.88 15.16
C GLY A 442 21.43 -11.87 14.09
N THR A 443 20.35 -12.59 14.38
CA THR A 443 19.78 -13.61 13.48
C THR A 443 18.34 -13.23 13.14
N ILE A 444 17.74 -13.93 12.16
CA ILE A 444 16.32 -13.75 11.82
C ILE A 444 15.39 -14.02 13.01
N LEU A 445 15.86 -14.70 14.06
CA LEU A 445 15.09 -14.88 15.30
C LEU A 445 14.86 -13.56 16.06
N LYS A 446 15.61 -12.48 15.75
CA LYS A 446 15.39 -11.15 16.34
C LYS A 446 14.00 -10.59 16.02
N PHE A 447 13.38 -10.99 14.90
CA PHE A 447 12.01 -10.57 14.58
C PHE A 447 10.95 -11.11 15.57
N ASP A 448 11.28 -12.13 16.37
CA ASP A 448 10.44 -12.65 17.46
C ASP A 448 10.27 -11.63 18.61
N ASP A 449 11.11 -10.58 18.65
CA ASP A 449 10.94 -9.48 19.60
C ASP A 449 9.59 -8.76 19.39
N ALA A 450 9.01 -8.83 18.19
CA ALA A 450 7.68 -8.31 17.91
C ALA A 450 6.61 -8.91 18.84
N ASP A 451 6.71 -10.21 19.15
CA ASP A 451 5.81 -10.88 20.09
C ASP A 451 6.23 -10.77 21.56
N LYS A 452 7.37 -10.11 21.84
CA LYS A 452 7.92 -9.93 23.19
C LYS A 452 7.79 -8.49 23.67
N GLY A 453 6.78 -7.78 23.19
CA GLY A 453 6.44 -6.41 23.59
C GLY A 453 7.13 -5.31 22.76
N ALA A 454 7.96 -5.65 21.77
CA ALA A 454 8.60 -4.66 20.89
C ALA A 454 7.84 -4.40 19.58
N TRP A 455 6.57 -4.84 19.47
CA TRP A 455 5.77 -4.75 18.22
C TRP A 455 5.78 -3.38 17.54
N ARG A 456 5.89 -2.28 18.29
CA ARG A 456 5.94 -0.90 17.74
C ARG A 456 7.15 -0.67 16.82
N ASP A 457 8.28 -1.32 17.10
CA ASP A 457 9.46 -1.25 16.26
C ASP A 457 9.28 -2.06 14.95
N TYR A 458 8.30 -2.97 14.92
CA TYR A 458 7.95 -3.80 13.76
C TYR A 458 6.65 -3.39 13.06
N CYS A 459 6.14 -2.20 13.39
CA CYS A 459 4.96 -1.58 12.80
C CYS A 459 5.37 -0.44 11.87
N ILE A 460 4.80 -0.40 10.67
CA ILE A 460 4.90 0.72 9.73
C ILE A 460 3.61 1.53 9.87
N GLU A 461 3.69 2.87 9.86
CA GLU A 461 2.48 3.68 9.95
C GLU A 461 1.64 3.54 8.65
N PRO A 462 0.31 3.47 8.74
CA PRO A 462 -0.56 3.32 7.58
C PRO A 462 -0.38 4.46 6.59
N ASP A 463 -0.29 4.08 5.33
CA ASP A 463 -0.38 4.95 4.17
C ASP A 463 -1.04 4.17 3.02
N TRP A 464 -1.08 4.78 1.84
CA TRP A 464 -1.68 4.16 0.67
C TRP A 464 -0.90 2.96 0.19
#